data_AF-A0A5E7ETG1-F1
#
_entry.id   AF-A0A5E7ETG1-F1
#
_cell.length_a   1.000
_cell.length_b   1.000
_cell.length_c   1.000
_cell.angle_alpha   90.00
_cell.angle_beta   90.00
_cell.angle_gamma   90.00
#
_symmetry.space_group_name_H-M   'P 1'
#
loop_
_entity.id
_entity.type
_entity.pdbx_description
1 polymer ?
#
loop_
_entity_poly.entity_id
_entity_poly.type
_entity_poly.pdbx_seq_one_letter_code
_entity_poly.pdbx_strand_id
1 'polypeptide(L)' 'MAKPEKKQNRAELPKQCSQTSEFKKSWERYKRAGRRDMNEVRRVMVMLFLGEPLPAEYLDHALTGDWAGF' A
#
# COMPACT_ATOMS: atom_id res chain seq x y z
N MET A 1 -29.74 -18.03 27.32
CA MET A 1 -29.18 -16.71 26.98
C MET A 1 -27.84 -16.94 26.30
N ALA A 2 -27.67 -16.51 25.05
CA ALA A 2 -26.41 -16.67 24.33
C ALA A 2 -25.32 -15.82 24.98
N LYS A 3 -24.11 -16.39 25.16
CA LYS A 3 -22.95 -15.64 25.69
C LYS A 3 -22.52 -14.61 24.63
N PRO A 4 -22.22 -13.35 25.02
CA PRO A 4 -21.73 -12.35 24.09
C PRO A 4 -20.40 -12.79 23.49
N GLU A 5 -20.25 -12.64 22.17
CA GLU A 5 -19.01 -12.93 21.47
C GLU A 5 -17.89 -12.01 22.00
N LYS A 6 -16.74 -12.61 22.32
CA LYS A 6 -15.57 -11.86 22.77
C LYS A 6 -14.97 -11.13 21.57
N LYS A 7 -15.04 -9.80 21.57
CA LYS A 7 -14.30 -8.97 20.60
C LYS A 7 -12.80 -9.20 20.78
N GLN A 8 -12.14 -9.62 19.70
CA GLN A 8 -10.68 -9.67 19.63
C GLN A 8 -10.15 -8.24 19.43
N ASN A 9 -9.42 -7.74 20.42
CA ASN A 9 -8.88 -6.36 20.41
C ASN A 9 -7.39 -6.29 20.07
N ARG A 10 -6.75 -7.44 19.78
CA ARG A 10 -5.33 -7.52 19.43
C ARG A 10 -5.16 -7.36 17.93
N ALA A 11 -4.17 -6.56 17.52
CA ALA A 11 -3.76 -6.37 16.13
C ALA A 11 -2.25 -6.62 16.00
N GLU A 12 -1.80 -6.96 14.80
CA GLU A 12 -0.38 -7.08 14.49
C GLU A 12 0.30 -5.71 14.46
N LEU A 13 1.62 -5.70 14.63
CA LEU A 13 2.40 -4.48 14.50
C LEU A 13 2.27 -3.96 13.06
N PRO A 14 1.91 -2.68 12.86
CA PRO A 14 1.85 -2.11 11.52
C PRO A 14 3.21 -2.18 10.81
N LYS A 15 3.19 -2.37 9.49
CA LYS A 15 4.41 -2.39 8.68
C LYS A 15 5.14 -1.04 8.77
N GLN A 16 6.46 -1.05 8.65
CA GLN A 16 7.21 0.19 8.50
C GLN A 16 6.96 0.80 7.11
N CYS A 17 6.73 2.10 7.04
CA CYS A 17 6.61 2.84 5.78
C CYS A 17 7.75 3.85 5.64
N SER A 18 8.57 3.70 4.61
CA SER A 18 9.62 4.67 4.25
C SER A 18 9.47 5.06 2.78
N GLN A 19 9.95 6.26 2.43
CA GLN A 19 9.90 6.78 1.06
C GLN A 19 11.30 7.22 0.65
N THR A 20 11.78 6.69 -0.46
CA THR A 20 13.06 7.08 -1.06
C THR A 20 12.99 8.52 -1.59
N SER A 21 14.16 9.11 -1.84
CA SER A 21 14.23 10.46 -2.42
C SER A 21 13.67 10.49 -3.85
N GLU A 22 13.89 9.40 -4.59
CA GLU A 22 13.45 9.14 -5.96
C GLU A 22 11.93 9.03 -6.03
N PHE A 23 11.32 8.33 -5.07
CA PHE A 23 9.86 8.23 -4.95
C PHE A 23 9.25 9.62 -4.74
N LYS A 24 9.77 10.41 -3.80
CA LYS A 24 9.27 11.78 -3.52
C LYS A 24 9.35 12.69 -4.75
N LYS A 25 10.47 12.64 -5.49
CA LYS A 25 10.63 13.39 -6.75
C LYS A 25 9.60 12.96 -7.80
N SER A 26 9.36 11.65 -7.93
CA SER A 26 8.38 11.13 -8.87
C SER A 26 6.95 11.50 -8.50
N TRP A 27 6.61 11.45 -7.20
CA TRP A 27 5.32 11.89 -6.69
C TRP A 27 5.03 13.35 -7.07
N GLU A 28 5.95 14.27 -6.80
CA GLU A 28 5.78 15.69 -7.14
C GLU A 28 5.65 15.91 -8.65
N ARG A 29 6.39 15.15 -9.47
CA ARG A 29 6.28 15.20 -10.94
C ARG A 29 4.87 14.82 -11.41
N TYR A 30 4.31 13.71 -10.93
CA TYR A 30 2.96 13.28 -11.34
C TYR A 30 1.87 14.18 -10.78
N LYS A 31 2.02 14.65 -9.53
CA LYS A 31 1.10 15.62 -8.92
C LYS A 31 1.00 16.91 -9.74
N ARG A 32 2.15 17.47 -10.16
CA ARG A 32 2.19 18.68 -11.01
C ARG A 32 1.64 18.45 -12.41
N ALA A 33 1.84 17.26 -12.97
CA ALA A 33 1.32 16.94 -14.29
C ALA A 33 -0.21 16.85 -14.33
N GLY A 34 -0.86 16.43 -13.24
CA GLY A 34 -2.33 16.36 -13.13
C GLY A 34 -2.99 15.34 -14.07
N ARG A 35 -2.22 14.40 -14.64
CA ARG A 35 -2.71 13.41 -15.63
C ARG A 35 -3.11 12.07 -15.03
N ARG A 36 -2.85 11.86 -13.73
CA ARG A 36 -3.06 10.60 -13.01
C ARG A 36 -3.83 10.88 -11.73
N ASP A 37 -4.71 9.96 -11.33
CA ASP A 37 -5.37 10.07 -10.03
C ASP A 37 -4.38 9.71 -8.91
N MET A 38 -3.79 10.72 -8.29
CA MET A 38 -2.86 10.53 -7.18
C MET A 38 -3.57 10.04 -5.90
N ASN A 39 -4.90 10.17 -5.79
CA ASN A 39 -5.65 9.63 -4.66
C ASN A 39 -5.78 8.12 -4.74
N GLU A 40 -5.90 7.57 -5.96
CA GLU A 40 -5.85 6.13 -6.18
C GLU A 40 -4.54 5.54 -5.69
N VAL A 41 -3.40 6.15 -6.05
CA VAL A 41 -2.07 5.73 -5.56
C VAL A 41 -2.03 5.71 -4.03
N ARG A 42 -2.57 6.74 -3.37
CA ARG A 42 -2.63 6.80 -1.90
C ARG A 42 -3.47 5.65 -1.32
N ARG A 43 -4.59 5.26 -1.95
CA ARG A 43 -5.41 4.11 -1.51
C ARG A 43 -4.64 2.81 -1.60
N VAL A 44 -3.94 2.58 -2.71
CA VAL A 44 -3.08 1.39 -2.89
C VAL A 44 -1.99 1.33 -1.82
N MET A 45 -1.32 2.45 -1.52
CA MET A 45 -0.32 2.50 -0.45
C MET A 45 -0.87 2.13 0.93
N VAL A 46 -2.13 2.49 1.24
CA VAL A 46 -2.78 2.09 2.50
C VAL A 46 -3.03 0.58 2.54
N MET A 47 -3.53 -0.01 1.46
CA MET A 47 -3.73 -1.46 1.39
C MET A 47 -2.41 -2.21 1.60
N LEU A 48 -1.33 -1.77 0.94
CA LEU A 48 0.02 -2.35 1.12
C LEU A 48 0.52 -2.24 2.56
N PHE A 49 0.32 -1.07 3.19
CA PHE A 49 0.71 -0.83 4.58
C PHE A 49 -0.04 -1.73 5.56
N LEU A 50 -1.34 -1.93 5.35
CA LEU A 50 -2.18 -2.83 6.14
C LEU A 50 -1.93 -4.31 5.82
N GLY A 51 -1.21 -4.63 4.74
CA GLY A 51 -1.00 -6.00 4.29
C GLY A 51 -2.25 -6.64 3.68
N GLU A 52 -3.17 -5.81 3.19
CA GLU A 52 -4.37 -6.26 2.51
C GLU A 52 -4.03 -6.70 1.07
N PRO A 53 -4.72 -7.72 0.52
CA PRO A 53 -4.55 -8.13 -0.86
C PRO A 53 -5.00 -7.01 -1.81
N LEU A 54 -4.19 -6.74 -2.83
CA LEU A 54 -4.56 -5.80 -3.87
C LEU A 54 -5.60 -6.41 -4.82
N PRO A 55 -6.58 -5.62 -5.31
CA PRO A 55 -7.43 -6.00 -6.42
C PRO A 55 -6.64 -6.51 -7.63
N ALA A 56 -7.17 -7.51 -8.33
CA ALA A 56 -6.50 -8.16 -9.46
C ALA A 56 -6.18 -7.19 -10.62
N GLU A 57 -6.95 -6.12 -10.77
CA GLU A 57 -6.71 -5.05 -11.75
C GLU A 57 -5.37 -4.33 -11.56
N TYR A 58 -4.78 -4.35 -10.36
CA TYR A 58 -3.46 -3.79 -10.10
C TYR A 58 -2.30 -4.69 -10.54
N LEU A 59 -2.58 -5.94 -10.92
CA LEU A 59 -1.61 -6.89 -11.47
C LEU A 59 -0.34 -7.02 -10.60
N ASP A 60 -0.50 -7.06 -9.28
CA ASP A 60 0.61 -7.16 -8.34
C ASP A 60 1.39 -8.48 -8.53
N HIS A 61 2.72 -8.38 -8.60
CA HIS A 61 3.61 -9.51 -8.80
C HIS A 61 5.03 -9.20 -8.32
N ALA A 62 5.76 -10.24 -7.93
CA ALA A 62 7.16 -10.10 -7.55
C ALA A 62 8.01 -9.65 -8.75
N LEU A 63 8.85 -8.64 -8.54
CA LEU A 63 9.78 -8.16 -9.55
C LEU A 63 10.95 -9.14 -9.74
N THR A 64 11.63 -9.04 -10.89
CA THR A 64 12.74 -9.92 -11.28
C THR A 64 13.97 -9.12 -11.72
N GLY A 65 15.13 -9.78 -11.87
CA GLY A 65 16.38 -9.15 -12.30
C GLY A 65 16.96 -8.21 -11.23
N ASP A 66 17.44 -7.04 -11.65
CA ASP A 66 17.99 -5.99 -10.76
C ASP A 66 16.96 -5.44 -9.74
N TRP A 67 15.69 -5.77 -9.95
CA TRP A 67 14.57 -5.37 -9.09
C TRP A 67 14.10 -6.51 -8.18
N ALA A 68 14.73 -7.68 -8.21
CA ALA A 68 14.35 -8.80 -7.36
C ALA A 68 14.44 -8.42 -5.88
N GLY A 69 13.37 -8.72 -5.12
CA GLY A 69 13.28 -8.41 -3.69
C GLY A 69 12.65 -7.05 -3.36
N PHE A 70 12.21 -6.30 -4.37
CA PHE A 70 11.37 -5.11 -4.22
C PHE A 70 9.90 -5.41 -4.52
#